data_AF-A0A1I5IXZ1-F1
#
_entry.id   AF-A0A1I5IXZ1-F1
#
_cell.length_a   1.000
_cell.length_b   1.000
_cell.length_c   1.000
_cell.angle_alpha   90.00
_cell.angle_beta   90.00
_cell.angle_gamma   90.00
#
_symmetry.space_group_name_H-M   'P 1'
#
loop_
_entity.id
_entity.type
_entity.pdbx_description
1 polymer ?
#
loop_
_entity_poly.entity_id
_entity_poly.type
_entity_poly.pdbx_seq_one_letter_code
_entity_poly.pdbx_strand_id
1 'polypeptide(L)' 'MGRKVHLINKEGDKLVIEHRDFMDSQLNVDNRYIDYEVDMDWYLNNGYMTLEDMKKSIEGDFK' A
#
# COMPACT_ATOMS: atom_id res chain seq x y z
N MET A 1 5.84 -16.49 8.35
CA MET A 1 4.73 -15.54 8.58
C MET A 1 4.75 -14.55 7.43
N GLY A 2 3.65 -14.43 6.68
CA GLY A 2 3.55 -13.50 5.57
C GLY A 2 3.55 -12.05 6.03
N ARG A 3 4.06 -11.16 5.18
CA ARG A 3 3.94 -9.70 5.38
C ARG A 3 2.50 -9.31 5.10
N LYS A 4 1.88 -8.53 5.98
CA LYS A 4 0.51 -8.02 5.80
C LYS A 4 0.54 -6.59 5.25
N VAL A 5 -0.53 -6.23 4.56
CA VAL A 5 -0.76 -4.93 3.94
C VAL A 5 -2.07 -4.41 4.47
N HIS A 6 -2.05 -3.18 4.97
CA HIS A 6 -3.25 -2.47 5.35
C HIS A 6 -3.66 -1.57 4.18
N LEU A 7 -4.92 -1.68 3.79
CA LEU A 7 -5.55 -0.82 2.82
C LEU A 7 -6.66 -0.02 3.50
N ILE A 8 -6.90 1.19 3.02
CA ILE A 8 -7.92 2.11 3.51
C ILE A 8 -8.72 2.67 2.33
N ASN A 9 -10.04 2.65 2.41
CA ASN A 9 -10.89 3.29 1.40
C ASN A 9 -11.16 4.76 1.75
N LYS A 10 -11.83 5.48 0.86
CA LYS A 10 -12.20 6.90 1.04
C LYS A 10 -13.17 7.15 2.21
N GLU A 11 -13.87 6.10 2.66
CA GLU A 11 -14.80 6.16 3.80
C GLU A 11 -14.09 5.90 5.15
N GLY A 12 -12.82 5.48 5.10
CA GLY A 12 -12.00 5.16 6.27
C GLY A 12 -12.05 3.69 6.71
N ASP A 13 -12.73 2.81 5.95
CA ASP A 13 -12.73 1.38 6.23
C ASP A 13 -11.36 0.77 5.94
N LYS A 14 -10.92 -0.07 6.88
CA LYS A 14 -9.60 -0.70 6.83
C LYS A 14 -9.73 -2.16 6.46
N LEU A 15 -8.95 -2.57 5.46
CA LEU A 15 -8.85 -3.95 5.01
C LEU A 15 -7.41 -4.43 5.22
N VAL A 16 -7.25 -5.61 5.82
CA VAL A 16 -5.92 -6.22 6.02
C VAL A 16 -5.81 -7.46 5.15
N ILE A 17 -4.86 -7.43 4.22
CA ILE A 17 -4.60 -8.53 3.29
C ILE A 17 -3.14 -8.98 3.36
N GLU A 18 -2.83 -10.14 2.78
CA GLU A 18 -1.44 -10.58 2.64
C GLU A 18 -0.75 -9.80 1.52
N HIS A 19 0.54 -9.50 1.69
CA HIS A 19 1.34 -8.76 0.72
C HIS A 19 1.42 -9.45 -0.63
N ARG A 20 1.40 -10.79 -0.62
CA ARG A 20 1.32 -11.57 -1.86
C ARG A 20 0.04 -11.27 -2.63
N ASP A 21 -1.11 -11.24 -1.95
CA ASP A 21 -2.41 -10.99 -2.60
C ASP A 21 -2.50 -9.56 -3.13
N PHE A 22 -1.87 -8.60 -2.45
CA PHE A 22 -1.74 -7.23 -2.93
C PHE A 22 -0.92 -7.15 -4.22
N MET A 23 0.27 -7.77 -4.24
CA MET A 23 1.14 -7.79 -5.42
C MET A 23 0.48 -8.53 -6.59
N ASP A 24 -0.20 -9.64 -6.32
CA ASP A 24 -0.94 -10.39 -7.34
C ASP A 24 -2.09 -9.55 -7.90
N SER A 25 -2.82 -8.78 -7.09
CA SER A 25 -3.87 -7.86 -7.59
C SER A 25 -3.31 -6.73 -8.45
N GLN A 26 -2.20 -6.12 -8.05
CA GLN A 26 -1.53 -5.06 -8.81
C GLN A 26 -0.97 -5.58 -10.14
N LEU A 27 -0.38 -6.77 -10.15
CA LEU A 27 0.18 -7.41 -11.35
C LEU A 27 -0.90 -7.90 -12.32
N ASN A 28 -1.99 -8.45 -11.79
CA ASN A 28 -3.08 -8.99 -12.61
C ASN A 28 -4.10 -7.93 -13.05
N VAL A 29 -3.94 -6.67 -12.62
CA VAL A 29 -4.90 -5.57 -12.84
C VAL A 29 -6.33 -6.01 -12.47
N ASP A 30 -6.41 -6.87 -11.45
CA ASP A 30 -7.70 -7.31 -10.95
C ASP A 30 -8.18 -6.19 -10.04
N ASN A 31 -9.22 -5.46 -10.46
CA ASN A 31 -9.79 -4.27 -9.80
C ASN A 31 -10.39 -4.56 -8.41
N ARG A 32 -9.96 -5.64 -7.77
CA ARG A 32 -10.43 -6.18 -6.50
C ARG A 32 -10.24 -5.21 -5.33
N TYR A 33 -9.28 -4.29 -5.43
CA TYR A 33 -8.99 -3.26 -4.43
C TYR A 33 -8.96 -1.84 -5.04
N ILE A 34 -9.65 -1.61 -6.15
CA ILE A 34 -9.60 -0.31 -6.86
C ILE A 34 -10.05 0.89 -6.00
N ASP A 35 -10.98 0.65 -5.06
CA ASP A 35 -11.49 1.68 -4.15
C ASP A 35 -10.67 1.82 -2.86
N TYR A 36 -9.59 1.04 -2.75
CA TYR A 36 -8.73 0.98 -1.58
C TYR A 36 -7.31 1.44 -1.92
N GLU A 37 -6.78 2.32 -1.08
CA GLU A 37 -5.40 2.79 -1.17
C GLU A 37 -4.57 2.16 -0.05
N VAL A 38 -3.25 2.18 -0.18
CA VAL A 38 -2.37 1.68 0.90
C VAL A 38 -2.49 2.62 2.11
N ASP A 39 -2.71 2.04 3.30
CA ASP A 39 -2.64 2.77 4.57
C ASP A 39 -1.16 3.13 4.85
N MET A 40 -0.78 4.32 4.39
CA MET A 40 0.58 4.83 4.48
C MET A 40 1.04 4.98 5.93
N ASP A 41 0.16 5.36 6.85
CA ASP A 41 0.48 5.51 8.27
C ASP A 41 0.88 4.16 8.88
N TRP A 42 0.14 3.09 8.55
CA TRP A 42 0.49 1.75 8.99
C TRP A 42 1.79 1.25 8.35
N TYR A 43 1.99 1.53 7.07
CA TYR A 43 3.20 1.13 6.32
C TYR A 43 4.47 1.77 6.90
N LEU A 44 4.42 3.06 7.21
CA LEU A 44 5.51 3.80 7.85
C LEU A 44 5.80 3.30 9.26
N ASN A 45 4.75 3.07 10.07
CA ASN A 45 4.90 2.56 11.44
C ASN A 45 5.44 1.13 11.51
N ASN A 46 5.18 0.30 10.50
CA ASN A 46 5.70 -1.06 10.46
C ASN A 46 7.07 -1.17 9.76
N GLY A 47 7.66 -0.05 9.33
CA GLY A 47 8.99 -0.02 8.73
C GLY A 47 9.05 -0.66 7.34
N TYR A 48 7.92 -0.77 6.64
CA TYR A 48 7.89 -1.25 5.24
C TYR A 48 8.51 -0.23 4.27
N MET A 49 8.53 1.04 4.65
CA MET A 49 9.13 2.13 3.91
C MET A 49 9.66 3.16 4.90
N THR A 50 10.86 3.69 4.69
CA THR A 50 11.34 4.82 5.47
C THR A 50 10.71 6.11 4.93
N LEU A 51 10.59 7.14 5.77
CA LEU A 51 10.13 8.47 5.31
C LEU A 51 11.00 9.01 4.17
N GLU A 52 12.28 8.65 4.12
CA GLU A 52 13.19 9.01 3.02
C GLU A 52 12.84 8.30 1.70
N ASP A 53 12.50 7.01 1.75
CA ASP A 53 12.08 6.26 0.56
C ASP A 53 10.75 6.80 0.02
N MET A 54 9.81 7.15 0.91
CA MET A 54 8.56 7.79 0.53
C MET A 54 8.80 9.16 -0.14
N LYS A 55 9.69 9.97 0.44
CA LYS A 55 10.05 11.28 -0.12
C LYS A 55 10.66 11.14 -1.52
N LYS A 56 11.55 10.16 -1.73
CA LYS A 56 12.14 9.87 -3.05
C LYS A 56 11.09 9.41 -4.07
N SER A 57 10.09 8.63 -3.66
CA SER A 57 9.00 8.23 -4.55
C SER A 57 8.15 9.41 -5.00
N ILE A 58 7.89 10.37 -4.11
CA ILE A 58 7.10 11.58 -4.43
C ILE A 58 7.91 12.55 -5.30
N GLU A 59 9.20 12.73 -5.00
CA GLU A 59 10.08 13.64 -5.76
C GLU A 59 10.56 13.03 -7.10
N GLY A 60 10.58 11.70 -7.22
CA GLY A 60 11.04 10.98 -8.41
C GLY A 60 10.11 11.08 -9.62
N ASP A 61 8.82 11.35 -9.40
CA ASP A 61 7.80 11.56 -10.45
C ASP A 61 7.78 13.00 -11.02
N PHE A 62 8.62 13.91 -10.50
CA PHE A 62 8.70 15.32 -10.94
C PHE A 62 9.83 15.61 -11.95
N LYS A 63 10.31 14.62 -12.71
CA LYS A 63 11.34 14.82 -13.74
C LYS A 63 10.92 14.47 -15.15
#